data_AF-A0A1R2AQ15-F1
#
_entry.id   AF-A0A1R2AQ15-F1
#
_cell.length_a   1.000
_cell.length_b   1.000
_cell.length_c   1.000
_cell.angle_alpha   90.00
_cell.angle_beta   90.00
_cell.angle_gamma   90.00
#
_symmetry.space_group_name_H-M   'P 1'
#
loop_
_entity.id
_entity.type
_entity.pdbx_description
1 polymer ?
#
loop_
_entity_poly.entity_id
_entity_poly.type
_entity_poly.pdbx_seq_one_letter_code
_entity_poly.pdbx_strand_id
1 'polypeptide(L)'
;MATATATKVALGVGRYVRPFPIPFNRKISEQMEEYYGLGSFHCPEHQILATSLKEISSSYKKASSQDKKTLALNEILAWKTYISEREKILPDSYKIPEKTHARLHRIWGQTLHYEKVDIECKRMLDFHTKYVEHYQYDVPLDKRSLFEMIHPHAGYMNLLPLSFTFEDLISFYKVQIVASYERSLGEDILSRSISCYNYYRLFLDENVGHVDKKKCLELLGAFKFPGFKSLDEMKKYFDWSLKELDGEFDGMKDEEYFIRLNFARKIFLDYNL
;
A
#
# COMPACT_ATOMS: atom_id res chain seq x y z
N MET A 1 -2.92 7.39 -51.88
CA MET A 1 -3.57 6.73 -50.73
C MET A 1 -3.21 5.26 -50.77
N ALA A 2 -2.30 4.81 -49.90
CA ALA A 2 -1.92 3.40 -49.80
C ALA A 2 -2.84 2.71 -48.80
N THR A 3 -3.68 1.81 -49.29
CA THR A 3 -4.52 0.92 -48.49
C THR A 3 -3.63 -0.18 -47.90
N ALA A 4 -3.46 -0.16 -46.58
CA ALA A 4 -2.78 -1.25 -45.87
C ALA A 4 -3.65 -2.53 -45.97
N THR A 5 -3.21 -3.48 -46.76
CA THR A 5 -3.76 -4.83 -46.81
C THR A 5 -3.40 -5.55 -45.51
N ALA A 6 -4.40 -5.78 -44.65
CA ALA A 6 -4.24 -6.61 -43.46
C ALA A 6 -3.93 -8.06 -43.88
N THR A 7 -2.66 -8.46 -43.78
CA THR A 7 -2.23 -9.84 -44.01
C THR A 7 -2.89 -10.73 -42.96
N LYS A 8 -3.82 -11.61 -43.38
CA LYS A 8 -4.44 -12.60 -42.48
C LYS A 8 -3.37 -13.58 -42.01
N VAL A 9 -2.92 -13.45 -40.77
CA VAL A 9 -1.96 -14.37 -40.15
C VAL A 9 -2.67 -15.69 -39.83
N ALA A 10 -2.20 -16.79 -40.42
CA ALA A 10 -2.68 -18.13 -40.12
C ALA A 10 -2.13 -18.58 -38.76
N LEU A 11 -2.89 -18.36 -37.68
CA LEU A 11 -2.50 -18.67 -36.30
C LEU A 11 -2.11 -20.15 -36.07
N GLY A 12 -2.58 -21.07 -36.91
CA GLY A 12 -2.26 -22.49 -36.85
C GLY A 12 -0.85 -22.87 -37.34
N VAL A 13 -0.12 -21.95 -37.97
CA VAL A 13 1.28 -22.15 -38.42
C VAL A 13 2.27 -21.61 -37.37
N GLY A 14 1.81 -20.72 -36.48
CA GLY A 14 2.60 -20.17 -35.39
C GLY A 14 2.69 -21.13 -34.21
N ARG A 15 3.78 -21.04 -33.44
CA ARG A 15 3.87 -21.73 -32.15
C ARG A 15 2.79 -21.15 -31.23
N TYR A 16 1.89 -22.00 -30.77
CA TYR A 16 0.92 -21.59 -29.76
C TYR A 16 1.65 -21.19 -28.47
N VAL A 17 1.53 -19.92 -28.12
CA VAL A 17 1.99 -19.38 -26.83
C VAL A 17 0.76 -19.30 -25.95
N ARG A 18 0.74 -20.03 -24.83
CA ARG A 18 -0.34 -19.90 -23.85
C ARG A 18 -0.35 -18.46 -23.34
N PRO A 19 -1.51 -17.76 -23.37
CA PRO A 19 -1.62 -16.38 -22.92
C PRO A 19 -1.58 -16.22 -21.40
N PHE A 20 -1.44 -17.33 -20.65
CA PHE A 20 -1.17 -17.33 -19.21
C PHE A 20 0.33 -17.52 -18.99
N PRO A 21 1.16 -16.48 -19.17
CA PRO A 21 2.57 -16.59 -18.86
C PRO A 21 2.73 -16.80 -17.34
N ILE A 22 3.84 -17.45 -16.99
CA ILE A 22 4.42 -17.36 -15.66
C ILE A 22 4.42 -15.88 -15.25
N PRO A 23 4.01 -15.52 -14.03
CA PRO A 23 4.02 -14.12 -13.59
C PRO A 23 5.38 -13.51 -13.89
N PHE A 24 5.37 -12.41 -14.64
CA PHE A 24 6.58 -11.70 -15.00
C PHE A 24 7.12 -11.04 -13.73
N ASN A 25 8.27 -11.52 -13.26
CA ASN A 25 8.96 -10.90 -12.13
C ASN A 25 10.17 -10.13 -12.67
N ARG A 26 10.16 -8.80 -12.49
CA ARG A 26 11.34 -7.97 -12.76
C ARG A 26 12.46 -8.34 -11.81
N LYS A 27 13.72 -8.11 -12.21
CA LYS A 27 14.85 -8.41 -11.33
C LYS A 27 14.79 -7.53 -10.09
N ILE A 28 15.08 -8.11 -8.93
CA ILE A 28 15.09 -7.40 -7.64
C ILE A 28 16.08 -6.22 -7.68
N SER A 29 17.23 -6.38 -8.34
CA SER A 29 18.22 -5.31 -8.48
C SER A 29 17.65 -4.07 -9.18
N GLU A 30 16.88 -4.26 -10.26
CA GLU A 30 16.26 -3.16 -11.01
C GLU A 30 15.19 -2.45 -10.17
N GLN A 31 14.34 -3.23 -9.48
CA GLN A 31 13.33 -2.69 -8.56
C GLN A 31 13.96 -1.93 -7.38
N MET A 32 15.07 -2.41 -6.84
CA MET A 32 15.79 -1.72 -5.76
C MET A 32 16.45 -0.43 -6.24
N GLU A 33 17.01 -0.41 -7.46
CA GLU A 33 17.51 0.83 -8.07
C GLU A 33 16.38 1.87 -8.18
N GLU A 34 15.21 1.48 -8.69
CA GLU A 34 14.03 2.35 -8.77
C GLU A 34 13.55 2.82 -7.39
N TYR A 35 13.54 1.94 -6.39
CA TYR A 35 13.20 2.26 -5.02
C TYR A 35 14.07 3.39 -4.43
N TYR A 36 15.35 3.45 -4.82
CA TYR A 36 16.28 4.53 -4.43
C TYR A 36 16.29 5.72 -5.40
N GLY A 37 15.36 5.77 -6.36
CA GLY A 37 15.28 6.84 -7.35
C GLY A 37 16.43 6.81 -8.36
N LEU A 38 16.82 5.61 -8.79
CA LEU A 38 17.81 5.33 -9.83
C LEU A 38 17.19 4.40 -10.89
N GLY A 39 17.87 4.21 -12.02
CA GLY A 39 17.47 3.22 -13.03
C GLY A 39 16.35 3.68 -13.97
N SER A 40 15.68 2.69 -14.58
CA SER A 40 14.62 2.88 -15.58
C SER A 40 13.27 2.43 -15.06
N PHE A 41 12.36 3.38 -14.92
CA PHE A 41 11.03 3.16 -14.37
C PHE A 41 10.06 2.59 -15.42
N HIS A 42 9.15 1.72 -15.00
CA HIS A 42 8.13 1.17 -15.89
C HIS A 42 7.07 2.20 -16.33
N CYS A 43 6.91 3.31 -15.59
CA CYS A 43 6.02 4.41 -15.97
C CYS A 43 6.52 5.79 -15.48
N PRO A 44 6.08 6.89 -16.13
CA PRO A 44 6.43 8.25 -15.74
C PRO A 44 5.97 8.60 -14.33
N GLU A 45 4.80 8.12 -13.89
CA GLU A 45 4.26 8.42 -12.56
C GLU A 45 5.16 7.86 -11.46
N HIS A 46 5.71 6.66 -11.66
CA HIS A 46 6.65 6.04 -10.72
C HIS A 46 7.98 6.83 -10.67
N GLN A 47 8.48 7.29 -11.81
CA GLN A 47 9.68 8.12 -11.86
C GLN A 47 9.51 9.44 -11.09
N ILE A 48 8.35 10.11 -11.26
CA ILE A 48 8.03 11.34 -10.55
C ILE A 48 8.01 11.08 -9.05
N LEU A 49 7.29 10.05 -8.60
CA LEU A 49 7.24 9.64 -7.19
C LEU A 49 8.65 9.39 -6.63
N ALA A 50 9.44 8.54 -7.28
CA ALA A 50 10.76 8.17 -6.80
C ALA A 50 11.74 9.35 -6.72
N THR A 51 11.67 10.27 -7.70
CA THR A 51 12.48 11.49 -7.71
C THR A 51 12.10 12.39 -6.52
N SER A 52 10.81 12.63 -6.30
CA SER A 52 10.34 13.41 -5.15
C SER A 52 10.75 12.79 -3.81
N LEU A 53 10.60 11.47 -3.64
CA LEU A 53 10.97 10.79 -2.40
C LEU A 53 12.48 10.86 -2.10
N LYS A 54 13.32 10.82 -3.13
CA LYS A 54 14.77 10.98 -3.01
C LYS A 54 15.16 12.38 -2.55
N GLU A 55 14.55 13.41 -3.13
CA GLU A 55 14.76 14.81 -2.73
C GLU A 55 14.30 15.07 -1.29
N ILE A 56 13.12 14.55 -0.93
CA ILE A 56 12.57 14.63 0.43
C ILE A 56 13.52 13.97 1.42
N SER A 57 13.97 12.74 1.14
CA SER A 57 14.84 12.00 2.06
C SER A 57 16.20 12.69 2.24
N SER A 58 16.75 13.27 1.17
CA SER A 58 17.99 14.05 1.24
C SER A 58 17.85 15.31 2.10
N SER A 59 16.69 15.97 2.03
CA SER A 59 16.37 17.15 2.83
C SER A 59 16.08 16.80 4.29
N TYR A 60 15.39 15.68 4.52
CA TYR A 60 14.92 15.24 5.84
C TYR A 60 16.06 15.04 6.84
N LYS A 61 17.19 14.48 6.39
CA LYS A 61 18.39 14.25 7.21
C LYS A 61 18.95 15.54 7.85
N LYS A 62 18.78 16.68 7.19
CA LYS A 62 19.34 17.98 7.63
C LYS A 62 18.30 18.90 8.27
N ALA A 63 17.04 18.47 8.26
CA ALA A 63 15.89 19.30 8.60
C ALA A 63 15.68 19.40 10.12
N SER A 64 15.14 20.54 10.57
CA SER A 64 14.63 20.67 11.94
C SER A 64 13.39 19.81 12.15
N SER A 65 12.97 19.59 13.41
CA SER A 65 11.77 18.79 13.72
C SER A 65 10.50 19.34 13.03
N GLN A 66 10.35 20.66 12.93
CA GLN A 66 9.20 21.27 12.26
C GLN A 66 9.26 21.08 10.74
N ASP A 67 10.45 21.24 10.14
CA ASP A 67 10.64 21.03 8.70
C ASP A 67 10.44 19.57 8.31
N LYS A 68 10.84 18.62 9.19
CA LYS A 68 10.58 17.19 9.02
C LYS A 68 9.09 16.87 8.92
N LYS A 69 8.23 17.54 9.70
CA LYS A 69 6.76 17.38 9.59
C LYS A 69 6.24 17.83 8.23
N THR A 70 6.73 18.95 7.71
CA THR A 70 6.39 19.47 6.37
C THR A 70 6.86 18.51 5.28
N LEU A 71 8.08 17.98 5.40
CA LEU A 71 8.63 17.00 4.46
C LEU A 71 7.84 15.69 4.46
N ALA A 72 7.39 15.22 5.63
CA ALA A 72 6.52 14.05 5.73
C ALA A 72 5.16 14.28 5.05
N LEU A 73 4.62 15.51 5.13
CA LEU A 73 3.39 15.86 4.39
C LEU A 73 3.60 15.80 2.89
N ASN A 74 4.70 16.39 2.38
CA ASN A 74 5.03 16.34 0.95
C ASN A 74 5.20 14.90 0.46
N GLU A 75 5.75 14.01 1.30
CA GLU A 75 5.85 12.59 1.00
C GLU A 75 4.46 11.95 0.79
N ILE A 76 3.50 12.21 1.69
CA ILE A 76 2.13 11.71 1.54
C ILE A 76 1.43 12.29 0.30
N LEU A 77 1.65 13.56 -0.01
CA LEU A 77 1.08 14.19 -1.20
C LEU A 77 1.63 13.55 -2.50
N ALA A 78 2.92 13.21 -2.54
CA ALA A 78 3.53 12.51 -3.67
C ALA A 78 2.90 11.12 -3.87
N TRP A 79 2.72 10.35 -2.79
CA TRP A 79 2.05 9.05 -2.84
C TRP A 79 0.59 9.16 -3.26
N LYS A 80 -0.16 10.10 -2.68
CA LYS A 80 -1.56 10.34 -3.04
C LYS A 80 -1.70 10.68 -4.53
N THR A 81 -0.81 11.52 -5.05
CA THR A 81 -0.76 11.86 -6.48
C THR A 81 -0.53 10.62 -7.32
N TYR A 82 0.52 9.84 -7.01
CA TYR A 82 0.82 8.59 -7.72
C TYR A 82 -0.38 7.64 -7.74
N ILE A 83 -0.98 7.33 -6.59
CA ILE A 83 -2.14 6.43 -6.51
C ILE A 83 -3.31 6.95 -7.33
N SER A 84 -3.63 8.25 -7.23
CA SER A 84 -4.73 8.84 -7.97
C SER A 84 -4.54 8.81 -9.48
N GLU A 85 -3.31 8.97 -9.98
CA GLU A 85 -3.04 8.86 -11.42
C GLU A 85 -3.11 7.40 -11.87
N ARG A 86 -2.58 6.46 -11.07
CA ARG A 86 -2.66 5.03 -11.38
C ARG A 86 -4.09 4.52 -11.41
N GLU A 87 -4.95 4.96 -10.50
CA GLU A 87 -6.38 4.61 -10.48
C GLU A 87 -7.09 4.95 -11.80
N LYS A 88 -6.73 6.08 -12.45
CA LYS A 88 -7.34 6.51 -13.72
C LYS A 88 -7.00 5.61 -14.90
N ILE A 89 -5.83 4.98 -14.87
CA ILE A 89 -5.30 4.16 -15.97
C ILE A 89 -5.38 2.66 -15.69
N LEU A 90 -6.05 2.25 -14.61
CA LEU A 90 -6.30 0.84 -14.34
C LEU A 90 -7.07 0.20 -15.50
N PRO A 91 -6.65 -0.98 -15.99
CA PRO A 91 -7.44 -1.74 -16.95
C PRO A 91 -8.77 -2.18 -16.32
N ASP A 92 -9.79 -2.42 -17.14
CA ASP A 92 -11.14 -2.74 -16.64
C ASP A 92 -11.19 -4.02 -15.79
N SER A 93 -10.26 -4.96 -16.01
CA SER A 93 -10.13 -6.16 -15.18
C SER A 93 -9.72 -5.90 -13.73
N TYR A 94 -9.15 -4.73 -13.43
CA TYR A 94 -8.78 -4.30 -12.08
C TYR A 94 -9.77 -3.30 -11.50
N LYS A 95 -10.80 -2.86 -12.23
CA LYS A 95 -11.84 -2.00 -11.67
C LYS A 95 -12.85 -2.85 -10.90
N ILE A 96 -13.32 -2.34 -9.76
CA ILE A 96 -14.41 -2.98 -9.01
C ILE A 96 -15.70 -2.83 -9.84
N PRO A 97 -16.32 -3.93 -10.31
CA PRO A 97 -17.57 -3.83 -11.05
C PRO A 97 -18.70 -3.29 -10.17
N GLU A 98 -19.63 -2.52 -10.74
CA GLU A 98 -20.82 -2.02 -10.00
C GLU A 98 -21.59 -3.14 -9.31
N LYS A 99 -21.67 -4.31 -9.96
CA LYS A 99 -22.28 -5.51 -9.39
C LYS A 99 -21.56 -5.98 -8.12
N THR A 100 -20.23 -6.00 -8.12
CA THR A 100 -19.39 -6.33 -6.95
C THR A 100 -19.60 -5.30 -5.85
N HIS A 101 -19.63 -4.01 -6.19
CA HIS A 101 -19.90 -2.93 -5.25
C HIS A 101 -21.27 -3.09 -4.57
N ALA A 102 -22.34 -3.33 -5.34
CA ALA A 102 -23.67 -3.55 -4.81
C ALA A 102 -23.75 -4.80 -3.90
N ARG A 103 -23.04 -5.88 -4.25
CA ARG A 103 -22.92 -7.08 -3.42
C ARG A 103 -22.19 -6.78 -2.10
N LEU A 104 -21.09 -6.03 -2.15
CA LEU A 104 -20.33 -5.64 -0.95
C LEU A 104 -21.20 -4.81 -0.02
N HIS A 105 -21.93 -3.83 -0.57
CA HIS A 105 -22.84 -2.98 0.19
C HIS A 105 -23.99 -3.79 0.83
N ARG A 106 -24.51 -4.80 0.14
CA ARG A 106 -25.54 -5.70 0.70
C ARG A 106 -25.01 -6.49 1.91
N ILE A 107 -23.82 -7.08 1.81
CA ILE A 107 -23.20 -7.81 2.93
C ILE A 107 -22.83 -6.87 4.07
N TRP A 108 -22.46 -5.62 3.75
CA TRP A 108 -22.18 -4.58 4.73
C TRP A 108 -23.39 -4.36 5.63
N GLY A 109 -24.56 -4.10 5.02
CA GLY A 109 -25.82 -3.93 5.74
C GLY A 109 -26.22 -5.14 6.60
N GLN A 110 -25.86 -6.36 6.19
CA GLN A 110 -26.10 -7.58 6.98
C GLN A 110 -25.10 -7.81 8.12
N THR A 111 -23.97 -7.11 8.12
CA THR A 111 -22.88 -7.30 9.10
C THR A 111 -22.87 -6.21 10.17
N LEU A 112 -23.47 -5.06 9.87
CA LEU A 112 -23.71 -4.00 10.84
C LEU A 112 -24.51 -4.51 12.04
N HIS A 113 -24.14 -4.04 13.23
CA HIS A 113 -24.99 -4.18 14.41
C HIS A 113 -26.11 -3.14 14.36
N TYR A 114 -27.19 -3.40 15.10
CA TYR A 114 -28.31 -2.47 15.23
C TYR A 114 -27.80 -1.07 15.57
N GLU A 115 -28.24 -0.06 14.80
CA GLU A 115 -27.88 1.37 14.93
C GLU A 115 -26.41 1.76 14.67
N LYS A 116 -25.53 0.84 14.26
CA LYS A 116 -24.17 1.19 13.83
C LYS A 116 -24.09 1.48 12.33
N VAL A 117 -23.23 2.41 11.95
CA VAL A 117 -22.89 2.74 10.54
C VAL A 117 -21.54 2.16 10.11
N ASP A 118 -20.75 1.68 11.07
CA ASP A 118 -19.37 1.22 10.91
C ASP A 118 -19.17 -0.23 11.40
N ILE A 119 -18.09 -0.84 10.92
CA ILE A 119 -17.66 -2.17 11.34
C ILE A 119 -16.24 -2.05 11.91
N GLU A 120 -16.10 -2.44 13.18
CA GLU A 120 -14.79 -2.56 13.83
C GLU A 120 -13.87 -3.49 13.03
N CYS A 121 -12.63 -3.06 12.79
CA CYS A 121 -11.66 -3.76 11.95
C CYS A 121 -11.48 -5.24 12.31
N LYS A 122 -11.52 -5.59 13.61
CA LYS A 122 -11.45 -6.99 14.10
C LYS A 122 -12.56 -7.91 13.58
N ARG A 123 -13.68 -7.35 13.09
CA ARG A 123 -14.82 -8.08 12.52
C ARG A 123 -14.78 -8.15 10.98
N MET A 124 -13.74 -7.61 10.35
CA MET A 124 -13.63 -7.60 8.90
C MET A 124 -13.50 -9.03 8.34
N LEU A 125 -12.87 -9.96 9.05
CA LEU A 125 -12.86 -11.37 8.64
C LEU A 125 -14.28 -11.94 8.49
N ASP A 126 -15.21 -11.63 9.41
CA ASP A 126 -16.60 -12.10 9.34
C ASP A 126 -17.31 -11.52 8.11
N PHE A 127 -17.11 -10.22 7.84
CA PHE A 127 -17.63 -9.56 6.64
C PHE A 127 -17.16 -10.27 5.36
N HIS A 128 -15.85 -10.52 5.24
CA HIS A 128 -15.29 -11.17 4.05
C HIS A 128 -15.76 -12.62 3.92
N THR A 129 -15.88 -13.35 5.03
CA THR A 129 -16.37 -14.74 5.04
C THR A 129 -17.80 -14.81 4.51
N LYS A 130 -18.70 -13.97 5.05
CA LYS A 130 -20.09 -13.87 4.56
C LYS A 130 -20.16 -13.51 3.08
N TYR A 131 -19.29 -12.60 2.63
CA TYR A 131 -19.25 -12.20 1.23
C TYR A 131 -18.91 -13.39 0.31
N VAL A 132 -17.87 -14.15 0.67
CA VAL A 132 -17.43 -15.31 -0.11
C VAL A 132 -18.51 -16.40 -0.15
N GLU A 133 -19.18 -16.67 0.97
CA GLU A 133 -20.27 -17.65 1.05
C GLU A 133 -21.43 -17.34 0.08
N HIS A 134 -21.75 -16.05 -0.12
CA HIS A 134 -22.89 -15.64 -0.93
C HIS A 134 -22.56 -15.41 -2.41
N TYR A 135 -21.36 -14.90 -2.71
CA TYR A 135 -21.05 -14.37 -4.04
C TYR A 135 -19.79 -14.90 -4.69
N GLN A 136 -18.96 -15.65 -3.95
CA GLN A 136 -17.56 -15.91 -4.28
C GLN A 136 -16.74 -14.60 -4.27
N TYR A 137 -15.45 -14.67 -3.94
CA TYR A 137 -14.61 -13.47 -3.91
C TYR A 137 -14.29 -13.00 -5.34
N ASP A 138 -14.81 -11.83 -5.74
CA ASP A 138 -14.64 -11.27 -7.08
C ASP A 138 -14.02 -9.85 -7.09
N VAL A 139 -13.54 -9.36 -5.95
CA VAL A 139 -12.75 -8.12 -5.88
C VAL A 139 -11.38 -8.39 -6.50
N PRO A 140 -10.88 -7.55 -7.44
CA PRO A 140 -9.65 -7.80 -8.20
C PRO A 140 -8.38 -7.51 -7.38
N LEU A 141 -8.19 -8.25 -6.29
CA LEU A 141 -6.98 -8.24 -5.47
C LEU A 141 -6.13 -9.47 -5.79
N ASP A 142 -4.81 -9.28 -5.73
CA ASP A 142 -3.91 -10.41 -5.77
C ASP A 142 -3.96 -11.21 -4.45
N LYS A 143 -3.58 -12.49 -4.52
CA LYS A 143 -3.69 -13.43 -3.38
C LYS A 143 -2.87 -12.99 -2.16
N ARG A 144 -1.71 -12.37 -2.39
CA ARG A 144 -0.83 -11.92 -1.29
C ARG A 144 -1.44 -10.70 -0.61
N SER A 145 -1.95 -9.73 -1.36
CA SER A 145 -2.71 -8.60 -0.79
C SER A 145 -3.89 -9.07 0.06
N LEU A 146 -4.66 -10.05 -0.43
CA LEU A 146 -5.76 -10.63 0.33
C LEU A 146 -5.28 -11.35 1.60
N PHE A 147 -4.19 -12.10 1.52
CA PHE A 147 -3.58 -12.78 2.67
C PHE A 147 -3.13 -11.78 3.75
N GLU A 148 -2.38 -10.73 3.36
CA GLU A 148 -1.92 -9.66 4.24
C GLU A 148 -3.09 -8.93 4.92
N MET A 149 -4.20 -8.78 4.20
CA MET A 149 -5.40 -8.10 4.68
C MET A 149 -6.17 -8.89 5.73
N ILE A 150 -6.54 -10.16 5.46
CA ILE A 150 -7.53 -10.88 6.28
C ILE A 150 -7.02 -12.15 6.97
N HIS A 151 -5.90 -12.73 6.52
CA HIS A 151 -5.47 -14.03 7.03
C HIS A 151 -4.96 -13.93 8.48
N PRO A 152 -5.36 -14.80 9.43
CA PRO A 152 -4.97 -14.67 10.85
C PRO A 152 -3.45 -14.55 11.10
N HIS A 153 -2.63 -15.23 10.28
CA HIS A 153 -1.16 -15.13 10.36
C HIS A 153 -0.59 -13.78 9.92
N ALA A 154 -1.20 -13.06 8.99
CA ALA A 154 -0.83 -11.69 8.61
C ALA A 154 -1.92 -10.74 9.10
N GLY A 155 -2.99 -10.56 8.33
CA GLY A 155 -4.29 -10.11 8.82
C GLY A 155 -4.26 -8.71 9.41
N TYR A 156 -3.43 -7.82 8.87
CA TYR A 156 -3.15 -6.52 9.48
C TYR A 156 -4.41 -5.67 9.58
N MET A 157 -5.33 -5.79 8.62
CA MET A 157 -6.63 -5.10 8.68
C MET A 157 -7.39 -5.45 9.95
N ASN A 158 -7.39 -6.72 10.37
CA ASN A 158 -8.12 -7.16 11.56
C ASN A 158 -7.49 -6.66 12.87
N LEU A 159 -6.24 -6.19 12.83
CA LEU A 159 -5.49 -5.73 14.01
C LEU A 159 -5.47 -4.21 14.14
N LEU A 160 -5.99 -3.48 13.16
CA LEU A 160 -6.14 -2.04 13.24
C LEU A 160 -7.12 -1.68 14.39
N PRO A 161 -6.76 -0.74 15.28
CA PRO A 161 -7.65 -0.28 16.35
C PRO A 161 -8.67 0.75 15.83
N LEU A 162 -9.27 0.48 14.67
CA LEU A 162 -10.17 1.39 13.95
C LEU A 162 -11.50 0.70 13.64
N SER A 163 -12.47 1.51 13.21
CA SER A 163 -13.68 1.05 12.54
C SER A 163 -13.67 1.58 11.12
N PHE A 164 -14.20 0.80 10.18
CA PHE A 164 -14.43 1.25 8.82
C PHE A 164 -15.89 1.63 8.61
N THR A 165 -16.10 2.75 7.92
CA THR A 165 -17.31 2.94 7.13
C THR A 165 -17.21 2.13 5.83
N PHE A 166 -18.31 2.00 5.10
CA PHE A 166 -18.27 1.33 3.80
C PHE A 166 -17.36 2.06 2.81
N GLU A 167 -17.34 3.39 2.83
CA GLU A 167 -16.49 4.20 1.96
C GLU A 167 -15.00 4.03 2.29
N ASP A 168 -14.66 3.88 3.58
CA ASP A 168 -13.28 3.58 3.99
C ASP A 168 -12.82 2.23 3.43
N LEU A 169 -13.68 1.21 3.48
CA LEU A 169 -13.38 -0.10 2.91
C LEU A 169 -13.19 -0.04 1.40
N ILE A 170 -14.08 0.64 0.67
CA ILE A 170 -13.97 0.79 -0.79
C ILE A 170 -12.70 1.58 -1.14
N SER A 171 -12.41 2.65 -0.40
CA SER A 171 -11.18 3.42 -0.53
C SER A 171 -9.94 2.54 -0.27
N PHE A 172 -9.98 1.68 0.74
CA PHE A 172 -8.91 0.73 1.03
C PHE A 172 -8.70 -0.26 -0.12
N TYR A 173 -9.78 -0.83 -0.68
CA TYR A 173 -9.68 -1.73 -1.83
C TYR A 173 -9.10 -1.05 -3.06
N LYS A 174 -9.50 0.18 -3.37
CA LYS A 174 -8.98 0.90 -4.54
C LYS A 174 -7.45 1.03 -4.50
N VAL A 175 -6.89 1.42 -3.36
CA VAL A 175 -5.43 1.49 -3.18
C VAL A 175 -4.78 0.11 -3.27
N GLN A 176 -5.40 -0.92 -2.69
CA GLN A 176 -4.88 -2.29 -2.72
C GLN A 176 -4.96 -2.94 -4.11
N ILE A 177 -5.93 -2.53 -4.93
CA ILE A 177 -6.05 -2.91 -6.34
C ILE A 177 -4.90 -2.30 -7.14
N VAL A 178 -4.53 -1.04 -6.88
CA VAL A 178 -3.34 -0.43 -7.50
C VAL A 178 -2.09 -1.24 -7.12
N ALA A 179 -1.91 -1.61 -5.86
CA ALA A 179 -0.82 -2.50 -5.44
C ALA A 179 -0.84 -3.85 -6.19
N SER A 180 -2.02 -4.44 -6.35
CA SER A 180 -2.20 -5.71 -7.08
C SER A 180 -1.83 -5.58 -8.56
N TYR A 181 -2.19 -4.45 -9.17
CA TYR A 181 -1.86 -4.15 -10.55
C TYR A 181 -0.34 -3.98 -10.74
N GLU A 182 0.33 -3.20 -9.89
CA GLU A 182 1.79 -3.05 -9.92
C GLU A 182 2.51 -4.41 -9.79
N ARG A 183 2.05 -5.27 -8.89
CA ARG A 183 2.59 -6.64 -8.75
C ARG A 183 2.42 -7.46 -10.03
N SER A 184 1.30 -7.29 -10.74
CA SER A 184 1.06 -7.98 -12.02
C SER A 184 1.99 -7.53 -13.15
N LEU A 185 2.55 -6.32 -13.04
CA LEU A 185 3.59 -5.79 -13.93
C LEU A 185 5.02 -6.24 -13.51
N GLY A 186 5.14 -6.99 -12.42
CA GLY A 186 6.40 -7.47 -11.88
C GLY A 186 7.05 -6.56 -10.84
N GLU A 187 6.33 -5.53 -10.36
CA GLU A 187 6.80 -4.53 -9.39
C GLU A 187 6.44 -4.92 -7.94
N ASP A 188 7.04 -5.99 -7.41
CA ASP A 188 6.69 -6.47 -6.07
C ASP A 188 7.08 -5.48 -4.96
N ILE A 189 8.24 -4.82 -5.05
CA ILE A 189 8.68 -3.85 -4.03
C ILE A 189 7.76 -2.62 -4.00
N LEU A 190 7.36 -2.12 -5.16
CA LEU A 190 6.43 -1.00 -5.27
C LEU A 190 5.04 -1.39 -4.78
N SER A 191 4.55 -2.57 -5.18
CA SER A 191 3.28 -3.12 -4.68
C SER A 191 3.23 -3.17 -3.15
N ARG A 192 4.27 -3.71 -2.51
CA ARG A 192 4.37 -3.77 -1.04
C ARG A 192 4.47 -2.39 -0.41
N SER A 193 5.13 -1.45 -1.06
CA SER A 193 5.18 -0.05 -0.63
C SER A 193 3.80 0.61 -0.65
N ILE A 194 2.99 0.32 -1.68
CA ILE A 194 1.60 0.79 -1.79
C ILE A 194 0.72 0.16 -0.71
N SER A 195 0.88 -1.14 -0.43
CA SER A 195 0.21 -1.81 0.70
C SER A 195 0.51 -1.08 2.02
N CYS A 196 1.80 -0.80 2.28
CA CYS A 196 2.20 -0.06 3.48
C CYS A 196 1.56 1.33 3.55
N TYR A 197 1.56 2.08 2.43
CA TYR A 197 0.87 3.38 2.34
C TYR A 197 -0.62 3.26 2.70
N ASN A 198 -1.29 2.21 2.22
CA ASN A 198 -2.71 2.00 2.47
C ASN A 198 -3.04 1.79 3.96
N TYR A 199 -2.19 1.07 4.70
CA TYR A 199 -2.34 0.94 6.15
C TYR A 199 -1.95 2.22 6.88
N TYR A 200 -0.83 2.83 6.50
CA TYR A 200 -0.29 4.02 7.15
C TYR A 200 -1.27 5.20 7.07
N ARG A 201 -1.88 5.44 5.91
CA ARG A 201 -2.78 6.58 5.70
C ARG A 201 -4.03 6.56 6.58
N LEU A 202 -4.42 5.41 7.11
CA LEU A 202 -5.58 5.29 8.02
C LEU A 202 -5.34 5.94 9.38
N PHE A 203 -4.08 6.19 9.75
CA PHE A 203 -3.71 6.86 10.99
C PHE A 203 -3.49 8.37 10.80
N LEU A 204 -3.55 8.87 9.58
CA LEU A 204 -3.29 10.28 9.30
C LEU A 204 -4.55 11.11 9.48
N ASP A 205 -4.38 12.27 10.11
CA ASP A 205 -5.39 13.32 10.08
C ASP A 205 -5.25 14.12 8.76
N GLU A 206 -6.28 14.90 8.41
CA GLU A 206 -6.23 15.75 7.22
C GLU A 206 -5.02 16.70 7.24
N ASN A 207 -4.27 16.76 6.14
CA ASN A 207 -3.07 17.58 5.98
C ASN A 207 -1.91 17.25 6.94
N VAL A 208 -1.90 16.05 7.53
CA VAL A 208 -0.78 15.55 8.33
C VAL A 208 -0.08 14.42 7.58
N GLY A 209 1.25 14.50 7.47
CA GLY A 209 2.07 13.47 6.81
C GLY A 209 2.82 12.51 7.73
N HIS A 210 2.74 12.74 9.04
CA HIS A 210 3.45 11.98 10.06
C HIS A 210 2.48 11.33 11.03
N VAL A 211 2.94 10.27 11.67
CA VAL A 211 2.19 9.58 12.72
C VAL A 211 2.90 9.82 14.05
N ASP A 212 2.22 10.51 14.97
CA ASP A 212 2.73 10.79 16.31
C ASP A 212 2.92 9.51 17.14
N LYS A 213 3.73 9.58 18.20
CA LYS A 213 4.06 8.47 19.12
C LYS A 213 2.91 7.51 19.40
N LYS A 214 1.74 8.02 19.84
CA LYS A 214 0.59 7.17 20.19
C LYS A 214 0.11 6.32 19.01
N LYS A 215 -0.20 6.99 17.89
CA LYS A 215 -0.67 6.33 16.66
C LYS A 215 0.42 5.45 16.04
N CYS A 216 1.70 5.78 16.26
CA CYS A 216 2.84 4.99 15.81
C CYS A 216 2.88 3.63 16.52
N LEU A 217 2.71 3.62 17.84
CA LEU A 217 2.63 2.37 18.61
C LEU A 217 1.42 1.52 18.21
N GLU A 218 0.27 2.15 17.91
CA GLU A 218 -0.92 1.48 17.39
C GLU A 218 -0.68 0.85 16.00
N LEU A 219 -0.04 1.59 15.09
CA LEU A 219 0.34 1.09 13.76
C LEU A 219 1.33 -0.09 13.86
N LEU A 220 2.37 0.04 14.68
CA LEU A 220 3.35 -1.02 14.89
C LEU A 220 2.71 -2.27 15.54
N GLY A 221 1.76 -2.07 16.45
CA GLY A 221 0.95 -3.14 17.02
C GLY A 221 0.11 -3.87 15.97
N ALA A 222 -0.49 -3.13 15.02
CA ALA A 222 -1.21 -3.74 13.89
C ALA A 222 -0.30 -4.58 12.98
N PHE A 223 0.96 -4.17 12.85
CA PHE A 223 2.03 -4.94 12.19
C PHE A 223 2.67 -6.03 13.08
N LYS A 224 2.09 -6.31 14.26
CA LYS A 224 2.53 -7.34 15.22
C LYS A 224 3.93 -7.13 15.79
N PHE A 225 4.44 -5.91 15.76
CA PHE A 225 5.65 -5.57 16.49
C PHE A 225 5.38 -5.48 18.00
N PRO A 226 6.42 -5.69 18.84
CA PRO A 226 6.27 -5.50 20.27
C PRO A 226 5.94 -4.04 20.60
N GLY A 227 5.25 -3.82 21.72
CA GLY A 227 5.07 -2.48 22.25
C GLY A 227 6.40 -1.93 22.78
N PHE A 228 6.84 -0.79 22.26
CA PHE A 228 8.06 -0.12 22.68
C PHE A 228 7.77 0.86 23.83
N LYS A 229 8.58 0.83 24.89
CA LYS A 229 8.46 1.75 26.03
C LYS A 229 9.18 3.07 25.79
N SER A 230 10.23 3.05 24.97
CA SER A 230 10.99 4.24 24.61
C SER A 230 11.43 4.23 23.14
N LEU A 231 11.75 5.41 22.64
CA LEU A 231 12.34 5.68 21.33
C LEU A 231 13.67 4.94 21.17
N ASP A 232 14.49 4.86 22.22
CA ASP A 232 15.76 4.13 22.18
C ASP A 232 15.56 2.61 22.02
N GLU A 233 14.53 2.04 22.64
CA GLU A 233 14.17 0.64 22.45
C GLU A 233 13.73 0.39 21.01
N MET A 234 12.88 1.26 20.46
CA MET A 234 12.43 1.20 19.07
C MET A 234 13.61 1.35 18.09
N LYS A 235 14.52 2.29 18.34
CA LYS A 235 15.75 2.48 17.54
C LYS A 235 16.64 1.24 17.54
N LYS A 236 16.81 0.59 18.70
CA LYS A 236 17.59 -0.65 18.79
C LYS A 236 16.93 -1.80 18.03
N TYR A 237 15.61 -1.93 18.13
CA TYR A 237 14.87 -2.96 17.42
C TYR A 237 14.97 -2.78 15.90
N PHE A 238 14.85 -1.54 15.42
CA PHE A 238 14.92 -1.19 14.00
C PHE A 238 16.30 -0.69 13.55
N ASP A 239 17.39 -1.05 14.25
CA ASP A 239 18.76 -0.57 13.94
C ASP A 239 19.13 -0.81 12.48
N TRP A 240 18.81 -2.00 11.96
CA TRP A 240 19.07 -2.34 10.57
C TRP A 240 18.36 -1.41 9.58
N SER A 241 17.06 -1.21 9.77
CA SER A 241 16.25 -0.32 8.92
C SER A 241 16.70 1.13 9.01
N LEU A 242 17.16 1.56 10.18
CA LEU A 242 17.62 2.93 10.43
C LEU A 242 18.98 3.26 9.81
N LYS A 243 19.82 2.26 9.49
CA LYS A 243 21.09 2.50 8.77
C LYS A 243 20.89 3.17 7.41
N GLU A 244 19.76 2.90 6.75
CA GLU A 244 19.39 3.52 5.47
C GLU A 244 18.55 4.80 5.65
N LEU A 245 18.10 5.09 6.87
CA LEU A 245 17.25 6.23 7.22
C LEU A 245 17.99 7.15 8.19
N ASP A 246 19.19 7.55 7.77
CA ASP A 246 20.04 8.40 8.59
C ASP A 246 19.34 9.72 8.94
N GLY A 247 19.41 10.08 10.22
CA GLY A 247 18.76 11.24 10.79
C GLY A 247 17.24 11.14 10.96
N GLU A 248 16.59 9.97 10.82
CA GLU A 248 15.14 9.81 10.96
C GLU A 248 14.61 10.45 12.26
N PHE A 249 15.27 10.17 13.38
CA PHE A 249 14.88 10.61 14.72
C PHE A 249 15.78 11.70 15.32
N ASP A 250 16.65 12.33 14.52
CA ASP A 250 17.56 13.37 15.01
C ASP A 250 16.77 14.58 15.54
N GLY A 251 17.17 15.05 16.73
CA GLY A 251 16.53 16.18 17.41
C GLY A 251 15.15 15.87 18.01
N MET A 252 14.68 14.62 17.95
CA MET A 252 13.41 14.21 18.56
C MET A 252 13.62 13.68 19.98
N LYS A 253 12.68 14.02 20.86
CA LYS A 253 12.61 13.50 22.23
C LYS A 253 11.66 12.31 22.32
N ASP A 254 11.78 11.53 23.38
CA ASP A 254 10.95 10.34 23.59
C ASP A 254 9.45 10.67 23.65
N GLU A 255 9.09 11.84 24.17
CA GLU A 255 7.70 12.25 24.37
C GLU A 255 7.05 12.79 23.09
N GLU A 256 7.84 13.23 22.11
CA GLU A 256 7.40 14.04 20.97
C GLU A 256 7.84 13.49 19.61
N TYR A 257 8.37 12.26 19.56
CA TYR A 257 8.76 11.68 18.27
C TYR A 257 7.54 11.35 17.41
N PHE A 258 7.77 11.37 16.11
CA PHE A 258 6.84 10.94 15.10
C PHE A 258 7.60 10.12 14.06
N ILE A 259 6.87 9.37 13.26
CA ILE A 259 7.42 8.65 12.11
C ILE A 259 6.81 9.18 10.82
N ARG A 260 7.57 9.14 9.73
CA ARG A 260 7.05 9.37 8.38
C ARG A 260 6.77 8.05 7.68
N LEU A 261 6.12 8.12 6.51
CA LEU A 261 5.80 6.95 5.71
C LEU A 261 7.05 6.17 5.29
N ASN A 262 8.16 6.81 4.92
CA ASN A 262 9.36 6.10 4.50
C ASN A 262 9.90 5.13 5.56
N PHE A 263 9.83 5.50 6.84
CA PHE A 263 10.22 4.62 7.94
C PHE A 263 9.30 3.40 8.03
N ALA A 264 7.99 3.62 7.99
CA ALA A 264 7.01 2.54 7.95
C ALA A 264 7.22 1.62 6.73
N ARG A 265 7.44 2.20 5.54
CA ARG A 265 7.71 1.48 4.28
C ARG A 265 8.97 0.63 4.38
N LYS A 266 10.05 1.16 4.94
CA LYS A 266 11.31 0.44 5.10
C LYS A 266 11.14 -0.76 6.02
N ILE A 267 10.47 -0.58 7.17
CA ILE A 267 10.15 -1.69 8.08
C ILE A 267 9.26 -2.72 7.40
N PHE A 268 8.23 -2.27 6.69
CA PHE A 268 7.31 -3.16 5.98
C PHE A 268 8.07 -4.07 4.99
N LEU A 269 9.02 -3.50 4.24
CA LEU A 269 9.85 -4.23 3.30
C LEU A 269 10.85 -5.17 4.00
N ASP A 270 11.63 -4.65 4.97
CA ASP A 270 12.71 -5.37 5.65
C ASP A 270 12.19 -6.59 6.44
N TYR A 271 11.00 -6.48 7.03
CA TYR A 271 10.39 -7.55 7.84
C TYR A 271 9.45 -8.46 7.04
N ASN A 272 9.45 -8.32 5.71
CA ASN A 272 8.58 -9.06 4.81
C ASN A 272 7.08 -9.03 5.21
N LEU A 273 6.60 -7.86 5.66
CA LEU A 273 5.20 -7.66 5.97
C LEU A 273 4.32 -7.71 4.71
#